data_AF-A0A9R1I7V4-F1
#
_entry.id   AF-A0A9R1I7V4-F1
#
_cell.length_a   1.000
_cell.length_b   1.000
_cell.length_c   1.000
_cell.angle_alpha   90.00
_cell.angle_beta   90.00
_cell.angle_gamma   90.00
#
_symmetry.space_group_name_H-M   'P 1'
#
loop_
_entity.id
_entity.type
_entity.pdbx_description
1 polymer ?
#
loop_
_entity_poly.entity_id
_entity_poly.type
_entity_poly.pdbx_seq_one_letter_code
_entity_poly.pdbx_strand_id
1 'polypeptide(L)'
;MEPQQESTAGGRKRRRRGGVGKRQKDYSSSQQAPPPAPPADAASPLEKRRRKAGEAAAIPKGRKPTSLLEKMRARLSGGYQEQMSHWPEQPVNVIIKWLKSHNKSWTVADFGCGNAAVAKNVKNKVFSIDLVSDDPSVIACDMAHTPLEPSSVDVAIFCLSLMGTNFPSYLQEANRVLKPSGWLLIAEVRSRLDPNTGGADPDKFSEAISQLGFNLISKDEKNKMFVLFYFRKKEKSKVAKNIEWPQLKPCLYKRR
;
A
#
# COMPACT_ATOMS: atom_id res chain seq x y z
N MET A 1 -4.77 -64.74 -33.39
CA MET A 1 -6.25 -64.74 -33.44
C MET A 1 -6.68 -63.41 -34.03
N GLU A 2 -7.23 -63.44 -35.23
CA GLU A 2 -8.26 -62.48 -35.71
C GLU A 2 -9.62 -62.81 -35.03
N PRO A 3 -10.75 -62.10 -35.27
CA PRO A 3 -11.01 -60.88 -36.08
C PRO A 3 -11.38 -59.67 -35.18
N GLN A 4 -12.10 -58.58 -35.51
CA GLN A 4 -12.88 -58.06 -36.67
C GLN A 4 -12.80 -56.48 -36.57
N GLN A 5 -13.04 -55.58 -37.55
CA GLN A 5 -14.24 -55.26 -38.37
C GLN A 5 -15.52 -55.00 -37.51
N GLU A 6 -16.43 -54.04 -37.78
CA GLU A 6 -16.76 -53.22 -38.98
C GLU A 6 -17.32 -51.82 -38.55
N SER A 7 -17.37 -50.77 -39.40
CA SER A 7 -18.52 -50.25 -40.22
C SER A 7 -19.88 -50.06 -39.49
N THR A 8 -20.81 -49.12 -39.78
CA THR A 8 -21.11 -48.19 -40.90
C THR A 8 -21.68 -46.82 -40.39
N ALA A 9 -22.27 -45.98 -41.26
CA ALA A 9 -22.85 -44.66 -40.92
C ALA A 9 -24.29 -44.42 -41.43
N GLY A 10 -25.04 -43.54 -40.75
CA GLY A 10 -26.36 -43.00 -41.15
C GLY A 10 -27.57 -43.66 -40.47
N GLY A 11 -28.71 -43.01 -40.21
CA GLY A 11 -29.04 -41.57 -40.27
C GLY A 11 -30.40 -41.25 -40.91
N ARG A 12 -31.40 -40.74 -40.15
CA ARG A 12 -32.61 -40.06 -40.72
C ARG A 12 -33.41 -39.19 -39.74
N LYS A 13 -34.24 -38.29 -40.32
CA LYS A 13 -34.94 -37.15 -39.68
C LYS A 13 -36.37 -37.47 -39.20
N ARG A 14 -36.84 -36.78 -38.15
CA ARG A 14 -38.21 -36.21 -37.95
C ARG A 14 -38.19 -35.35 -36.67
N ARG A 15 -38.40 -34.01 -36.65
CA ARG A 15 -39.51 -33.12 -37.08
C ARG A 15 -40.85 -33.33 -36.34
N ARG A 16 -41.11 -32.50 -35.32
CA ARG A 16 -42.38 -31.82 -34.96
C ARG A 16 -42.14 -30.97 -33.69
N ARG A 17 -42.97 -29.98 -33.30
CA ARG A 17 -43.53 -28.79 -33.99
C ARG A 17 -44.27 -27.95 -32.93
N GLY A 18 -44.17 -26.62 -32.97
CA GLY A 18 -44.91 -25.70 -32.09
C GLY A 18 -44.03 -25.10 -30.96
N GLY A 19 -44.08 -23.81 -30.64
CA GLY A 19 -44.79 -22.69 -31.28
C GLY A 19 -45.70 -21.91 -30.33
N VAL A 20 -45.93 -20.62 -30.65
CA VAL A 20 -46.54 -19.57 -29.78
C VAL A 20 -45.57 -19.10 -28.67
N GLY A 21 -45.41 -17.80 -28.42
CA GLY A 21 -45.95 -16.62 -29.11
C GLY A 21 -45.22 -15.32 -28.73
N LYS A 22 -45.25 -14.31 -29.62
CA LYS A 22 -44.58 -13.01 -29.40
C LYS A 22 -45.29 -12.18 -28.32
N ARG A 23 -44.49 -11.39 -27.58
CA ARG A 23 -44.85 -9.99 -27.25
C ARG A 23 -43.60 -9.13 -27.12
N GLN A 24 -43.29 -8.36 -28.17
CA GLN A 24 -42.49 -7.15 -28.00
C GLN A 24 -43.31 -6.12 -27.21
N LYS A 25 -42.63 -5.34 -26.38
CA LYS A 25 -43.08 -4.02 -25.95
C LYS A 25 -41.88 -3.09 -25.98
N ASP A 26 -41.98 -2.07 -26.81
CA ASP A 26 -40.97 -1.03 -26.95
C ASP A 26 -40.99 -0.15 -25.70
N TYR A 27 -39.81 0.21 -25.18
CA TYR A 27 -39.70 1.20 -24.12
C TYR A 27 -39.15 2.50 -24.70
N SER A 28 -40.06 3.44 -24.96
CA SER A 28 -39.74 4.74 -25.51
C SER A 28 -39.01 5.62 -24.51
N SER A 29 -38.07 6.43 -25.00
CA SER A 29 -37.44 7.50 -24.23
C SER A 29 -38.45 8.62 -23.95
N SER A 30 -38.73 8.89 -22.68
CA SER A 30 -39.26 10.19 -22.26
C SER A 30 -38.55 10.64 -20.99
N GLN A 31 -38.08 11.88 -20.98
CA GLN A 31 -37.46 12.51 -19.82
C GLN A 31 -38.58 13.09 -18.94
N GLN A 32 -38.55 12.81 -17.64
CA GLN A 32 -39.34 13.53 -16.65
C GLN A 32 -38.40 14.07 -15.58
N ALA A 33 -38.47 15.37 -15.34
CA ALA A 33 -37.68 16.05 -14.32
C ALA A 33 -38.23 15.74 -12.91
N PRO A 34 -37.39 15.77 -11.86
CA PRO A 34 -37.88 15.69 -10.48
C PRO A 34 -38.81 16.87 -10.14
N PRO A 35 -39.77 16.69 -9.22
CA PRO A 35 -40.70 17.75 -8.83
C PRO A 35 -39.99 18.94 -8.14
N PRO A 36 -40.58 20.15 -8.20
CA PRO A 36 -40.00 21.34 -7.60
C PRO A 36 -39.95 21.25 -6.07
N ALA A 37 -38.97 21.91 -5.47
CA ALA A 37 -38.86 22.04 -4.01
C ALA A 37 -40.01 22.88 -3.43
N PRO A 38 -40.48 22.59 -2.20
CA PRO A 38 -41.44 23.44 -1.51
C PRO A 38 -40.82 24.82 -1.18
N PRO A 39 -41.64 25.88 -1.07
CA PRO A 39 -41.16 27.24 -0.84
C PRO A 39 -40.53 27.38 0.55
N ALA A 40 -39.52 28.25 0.65
CA ALA A 40 -38.97 28.70 1.91
C ALA A 40 -39.69 29.96 2.38
N ASP A 41 -40.21 29.97 3.62
CA ASP A 41 -40.19 31.18 4.46
C ASP A 41 -40.48 30.89 5.95
N ALA A 42 -40.36 31.94 6.78
CA ALA A 42 -40.78 32.06 8.18
C ALA A 42 -40.05 31.20 9.24
N ALA A 43 -39.02 31.79 9.86
CA ALA A 43 -38.35 31.27 11.06
C ALA A 43 -39.19 31.42 12.35
N SER A 44 -38.97 30.55 13.34
CA SER A 44 -39.70 30.53 14.63
C SER A 44 -38.91 31.16 15.80
N PRO A 45 -39.58 31.65 16.87
CA PRO A 45 -39.06 32.79 17.67
C PRO A 45 -37.99 32.51 18.75
N LEU A 46 -36.97 31.67 18.51
CA LEU A 46 -35.90 31.38 19.48
C LEU A 46 -34.57 32.14 19.24
N GLU A 47 -34.38 32.81 18.10
CA GLU A 47 -33.10 33.44 17.71
C GLU A 47 -32.77 34.82 18.35
N LYS A 48 -33.46 35.23 19.42
CA LYS A 48 -33.29 36.58 20.03
C LYS A 48 -32.52 36.63 21.35
N ARG A 49 -31.70 35.62 21.69
CA ARG A 49 -30.92 35.60 22.95
C ARG A 49 -29.42 35.25 22.84
N ARG A 50 -28.72 35.70 21.78
CA ARG A 50 -27.24 35.64 21.73
C ARG A 50 -26.54 36.76 20.95
N ARG A 51 -26.88 38.03 21.22
CA ARG A 51 -26.17 39.23 20.69
C ARG A 51 -25.36 39.99 21.77
N LYS A 52 -24.31 39.36 22.31
CA LYS A 52 -23.17 40.06 22.97
C LYS A 52 -22.00 39.10 23.23
N ALA A 53 -21.02 39.09 22.33
CA ALA A 53 -19.65 38.59 22.49
C ALA A 53 -18.97 38.63 21.10
N GLY A 54 -18.61 39.83 20.64
CA GLY A 54 -17.88 39.99 19.39
C GLY A 54 -16.37 39.90 19.65
N GLU A 55 -15.83 38.68 19.67
CA GLU A 55 -14.39 38.45 19.71
C GLU A 55 -14.02 37.41 18.64
N ALA A 56 -13.06 37.74 17.79
CA ALA A 56 -12.71 36.91 16.66
C ALA A 56 -11.92 35.68 17.14
N ALA A 57 -12.55 34.51 17.14
CA ALA A 57 -11.90 33.23 17.39
C ALA A 57 -10.86 32.95 16.28
N ALA A 58 -9.63 33.41 16.51
CA ALA A 58 -8.54 33.29 15.56
C ALA A 58 -8.24 31.81 15.27
N ILE A 59 -8.05 31.48 13.99
CA ILE A 59 -7.59 30.15 13.56
C ILE A 59 -6.34 29.79 14.39
N PRO A 60 -6.34 28.65 15.11
CA PRO A 60 -5.23 28.30 15.98
C PRO A 60 -3.97 28.07 15.14
N LYS A 61 -3.05 29.04 15.17
CA LYS A 61 -1.72 28.89 14.55
C LYS A 61 -1.07 27.65 15.16
N GLY A 62 -0.75 26.67 14.30
CA GLY A 62 -0.31 25.34 14.72
C GLY A 62 0.80 25.39 15.78
N ARG A 63 0.69 24.55 16.81
CA ARG A 63 1.70 24.46 17.88
C ARG A 63 3.07 24.26 17.25
N LYS A 64 4.01 25.16 17.53
CA LYS A 64 5.40 24.97 17.13
C LYS A 64 5.96 23.75 17.86
N PRO A 65 6.69 22.83 17.18
CA PRO A 65 7.26 21.65 17.82
C PRO A 65 8.16 22.07 18.99
N THR A 66 8.00 21.42 20.14
CA THR A 66 8.57 21.90 21.42
C THR A 66 9.92 21.24 21.72
N SER A 67 9.97 19.91 21.64
CA SER A 67 11.14 19.08 21.83
C SER A 67 12.09 19.11 20.63
N LEU A 68 13.33 18.67 20.85
CA LEU A 68 14.31 18.48 19.77
C LEU A 68 13.86 17.42 18.77
N LEU A 69 13.21 16.35 19.26
CA LEU A 69 12.68 15.25 18.45
C LEU A 69 11.57 15.71 17.51
N GLU A 70 10.56 16.46 17.99
CA GLU A 70 9.52 17.02 17.12
C GLU A 70 10.11 17.99 16.08
N LYS A 71 11.12 18.79 16.45
CA LYS A 71 11.82 19.71 15.54
C LYS A 71 12.60 18.97 14.45
N MET A 72 13.22 17.83 14.79
CA MET A 72 13.88 16.95 13.82
C MET A 72 12.85 16.26 12.92
N ARG A 73 11.77 15.70 13.48
CA ARG A 73 10.66 15.06 12.76
C ARG A 73 10.03 16.01 11.74
N ALA A 74 9.62 17.22 12.15
CA ALA A 74 9.06 18.22 11.25
C ALA A 74 10.04 18.62 10.11
N ARG A 75 11.35 18.66 10.39
CA ARG A 75 12.39 18.99 9.41
C ARG A 75 12.66 17.86 8.42
N LEU A 76 12.58 16.60 8.87
CA LEU A 76 12.68 15.41 8.01
C LEU A 76 11.42 15.23 7.17
N SER A 77 10.23 15.23 7.78
CA SER A 77 8.95 15.09 7.08
C SER A 77 8.69 16.23 6.09
N GLY A 78 9.08 17.46 6.41
CA GLY A 78 9.00 18.60 5.48
C GLY A 78 9.90 18.42 4.25
N GLY A 79 11.19 18.12 4.46
CA GLY A 79 12.13 17.86 3.35
C GLY A 79 11.78 16.63 2.52
N TYR A 80 11.18 15.60 3.14
CA TYR A 80 10.62 14.43 2.48
C TYR A 80 9.46 14.82 1.54
N GLN A 81 8.45 15.55 2.06
CA GLN A 81 7.30 15.98 1.27
C GLN A 81 7.69 16.92 0.12
N GLU A 82 8.58 17.90 0.38
CA GLU A 82 9.10 18.83 -0.62
C GLU A 82 9.93 18.14 -1.71
N GLN A 83 10.70 17.10 -1.35
CA GLN A 83 11.41 16.31 -2.35
C GLN A 83 10.45 15.44 -3.18
N MET A 84 9.41 14.85 -2.56
CA MET A 84 8.45 13.96 -3.23
C MET A 84 7.38 14.68 -4.07
N SER A 85 7.07 15.96 -3.80
CA SER A 85 6.12 16.72 -4.62
C SER A 85 6.61 16.94 -6.05
N HIS A 86 7.91 16.80 -6.28
CA HIS A 86 8.57 16.93 -7.58
C HIS A 86 8.78 15.58 -8.31
N TRP A 87 8.34 14.46 -7.73
CA TRP A 87 8.49 13.14 -8.34
C TRP A 87 7.29 12.83 -9.25
N PRO A 88 7.51 12.32 -10.49
CA PRO A 88 6.41 12.06 -11.44
C PRO A 88 5.49 10.93 -11.00
N GLU A 89 5.97 10.05 -10.12
CA GLU A 89 5.21 9.01 -9.44
C GLU A 89 5.85 8.81 -8.04
N GLN A 90 5.04 8.48 -7.04
CA GLN A 90 5.51 8.19 -5.68
C GLN A 90 5.42 6.69 -5.40
N PRO A 91 6.42 6.07 -4.73
CA PRO A 91 6.46 4.61 -4.54
C PRO A 91 5.23 4.08 -3.78
N VAL A 92 4.73 4.84 -2.80
CA VAL A 92 3.52 4.49 -2.05
C VAL A 92 2.28 4.35 -2.96
N ASN A 93 2.18 5.15 -4.03
CA ASN A 93 1.08 5.05 -4.99
C ASN A 93 1.19 3.80 -5.86
N VAL A 94 2.42 3.37 -6.20
CA VAL A 94 2.64 2.09 -6.90
C VAL A 94 2.25 0.91 -6.01
N ILE A 95 2.62 0.95 -4.72
CA ILE A 95 2.28 -0.09 -3.74
C ILE A 95 0.77 -0.13 -3.49
N ILE A 96 0.10 1.02 -3.35
CA ILE A 96 -1.37 1.13 -3.26
C ILE A 96 -2.05 0.55 -4.51
N LYS A 97 -1.51 0.82 -5.71
CA LYS A 97 -2.01 0.28 -6.98
C LYS A 97 -1.83 -1.24 -7.05
N TRP A 98 -0.70 -1.76 -6.60
CA TRP A 98 -0.41 -3.19 -6.50
C TRP A 98 -1.39 -3.88 -5.53
N LEU A 99 -1.58 -3.36 -4.31
CA LEU A 99 -2.55 -3.90 -3.35
C LEU A 99 -3.98 -3.92 -3.92
N LYS A 100 -4.38 -2.84 -4.63
CA LYS A 100 -5.70 -2.75 -5.29
C LYS A 100 -5.93 -3.78 -6.40
N SER A 101 -4.87 -4.28 -7.05
CA SER A 101 -4.96 -5.34 -8.06
C SER A 101 -4.83 -6.76 -7.49
N HIS A 102 -4.62 -6.90 -6.17
CA HIS A 102 -4.44 -8.19 -5.49
C HIS A 102 -5.59 -8.48 -4.52
N ASN A 103 -5.44 -9.51 -3.68
CA ASN A 103 -6.49 -9.95 -2.78
C ASN A 103 -6.78 -8.92 -1.68
N LYS A 104 -8.05 -8.52 -1.57
CA LYS A 104 -8.55 -7.51 -0.61
C LYS A 104 -8.69 -8.07 0.81
N SER A 105 -8.69 -9.39 1.01
CA SER A 105 -8.70 -10.00 2.35
C SER A 105 -7.31 -10.21 2.96
N TRP A 106 -6.23 -9.96 2.21
CA TRP A 106 -4.88 -9.98 2.75
C TRP A 106 -4.70 -8.91 3.83
N THR A 107 -4.09 -9.31 4.95
CA THR A 107 -3.66 -8.41 6.02
C THR A 107 -2.24 -7.92 5.73
N VAL A 108 -2.02 -6.62 5.90
CA VAL A 108 -0.81 -5.90 5.50
C VAL A 108 -0.15 -5.31 6.74
N ALA A 109 1.18 -5.31 6.82
CA ALA A 109 1.96 -4.47 7.73
C ALA A 109 2.75 -3.42 6.93
N ASP A 110 2.63 -2.16 7.32
CA ASP A 110 3.25 -1.00 6.66
C ASP A 110 4.30 -0.41 7.63
N PHE A 111 5.57 -0.79 7.42
CA PHE A 111 6.68 -0.49 8.32
C PHE A 111 7.28 0.88 7.99
N GLY A 112 7.19 1.83 8.94
CA GLY A 112 7.56 3.23 8.71
C GLY A 112 6.50 3.94 7.85
N CYS A 113 5.23 3.74 8.20
CA CYS A 113 4.08 4.19 7.41
C CYS A 113 3.89 5.72 7.33
N GLY A 114 4.61 6.50 8.15
CA GLY A 114 4.53 7.96 8.20
C GLY A 114 3.12 8.49 8.47
N ASN A 115 2.43 8.92 7.42
CA ASN A 115 1.05 9.43 7.50
C ASN A 115 -0.03 8.35 7.25
N ALA A 116 0.33 7.07 7.27
CA ALA A 116 -0.55 5.92 7.02
C ALA A 116 -1.26 5.97 5.64
N ALA A 117 -0.57 6.49 4.62
CA ALA A 117 -1.13 6.64 3.27
C ALA A 117 -1.64 5.32 2.66
N VAL A 118 -1.00 4.17 2.94
CA VAL A 118 -1.45 2.87 2.45
C VAL A 118 -2.82 2.52 3.05
N ALA A 119 -2.94 2.53 4.38
CA ALA A 119 -4.18 2.22 5.10
C ALA A 119 -5.36 3.10 4.66
N LYS A 120 -5.11 4.39 4.45
CA LYS A 120 -6.12 5.37 4.02
C LYS A 120 -6.60 5.20 2.58
N ASN A 121 -5.97 4.33 1.80
CA ASN A 121 -6.23 4.18 0.36
C ASN A 121 -6.63 2.78 -0.10
N VAL A 122 -6.56 1.73 0.73
CA VAL A 122 -6.87 0.34 0.34
C VAL A 122 -8.07 -0.23 1.12
N LYS A 123 -8.58 -1.40 0.70
CA LYS A 123 -9.65 -2.12 1.42
C LYS A 123 -9.13 -3.23 2.34
N ASN A 124 -7.83 -3.50 2.29
CA ASN A 124 -7.14 -4.46 3.13
C ASN A 124 -7.11 -4.01 4.60
N LYS A 125 -7.02 -4.96 5.53
CA LYS A 125 -6.63 -4.63 6.91
C LYS A 125 -5.14 -4.26 6.91
N VAL A 126 -4.81 -3.03 7.28
CA VAL A 126 -3.43 -2.53 7.33
C VAL A 126 -3.06 -2.22 8.77
N PHE A 127 -2.02 -2.87 9.28
CA PHE A 127 -1.29 -2.47 10.48
C PHE A 127 -0.26 -1.41 10.07
N SER A 128 -0.60 -0.14 10.26
CA SER A 128 0.31 0.98 10.07
C SER A 128 1.24 1.08 11.27
N ILE A 129 2.56 1.04 11.05
CA ILE A 129 3.58 1.03 12.10
C ILE A 129 4.56 2.19 11.86
N ASP A 130 4.86 2.97 12.89
CA ASP A 130 5.88 4.02 12.85
C ASP A 130 6.50 4.20 14.25
N LEU A 131 7.65 4.86 14.35
CA LEU A 131 8.29 5.10 15.65
C LEU A 131 7.51 6.12 16.49
N VAL A 132 6.91 7.14 15.85
CA VAL A 132 6.08 8.15 16.51
C VAL A 132 4.96 8.62 15.58
N SER A 133 3.71 8.48 16.00
CA SER A 133 2.52 8.94 15.28
C SER A 133 1.64 9.87 16.13
N ASP A 134 0.98 10.81 15.45
CA ASP A 134 -0.08 11.67 16.01
C ASP A 134 -1.47 11.14 15.59
N ASP A 135 -1.50 10.18 14.66
CA ASP A 135 -2.68 9.46 14.21
C ASP A 135 -2.86 8.19 15.06
N PRO A 136 -3.96 8.05 15.83
CA PRO A 136 -4.17 6.94 16.75
C PRO A 136 -4.48 5.60 16.07
N SER A 137 -4.59 5.56 14.74
CA SER A 137 -4.69 4.30 13.98
C SER A 137 -3.31 3.65 13.69
N VAL A 138 -2.22 4.35 14.00
CA VAL A 138 -0.84 3.86 13.83
C VAL A 138 -0.31 3.26 15.13
N ILE A 139 0.30 2.09 15.00
CA ILE A 139 1.05 1.44 16.08
C ILE A 139 2.39 2.18 16.24
N ALA A 140 2.50 2.95 17.32
CA ALA A 140 3.73 3.66 17.68
C ALA A 140 4.72 2.69 18.39
N CYS A 141 5.70 2.15 17.66
CA CYS A 141 6.74 1.27 18.20
C CYS A 141 8.03 1.28 17.38
N ASP A 142 9.12 0.75 17.93
CA ASP A 142 10.27 0.35 17.11
C ASP A 142 9.84 -0.76 16.15
N MET A 143 10.04 -0.54 14.86
CA MET A 143 9.63 -1.48 13.81
C MET A 143 10.60 -2.67 13.62
N ALA A 144 11.65 -2.78 14.45
CA ALA A 144 12.36 -4.03 14.68
C ALA A 144 11.66 -4.95 15.71
N HIS A 145 10.71 -4.42 16.48
CA HIS A 145 10.08 -5.10 17.62
C HIS A 145 8.57 -4.78 17.69
N THR A 146 7.83 -5.23 16.68
CA THR A 146 6.39 -4.93 16.54
C THR A 146 5.53 -5.82 17.44
N PRO A 147 4.37 -5.33 17.94
CA PRO A 147 3.43 -6.13 18.71
C PRO A 147 2.58 -7.08 17.84
N LEU A 148 2.99 -7.38 16.61
CA LEU A 148 2.29 -8.32 15.73
C LEU A 148 2.72 -9.76 16.02
N GLU A 149 1.79 -10.70 15.89
CA GLU A 149 2.08 -12.13 16.06
C GLU A 149 2.94 -12.70 14.91
N PRO A 150 3.78 -13.72 15.16
CA PRO A 150 4.51 -14.41 14.09
C PRO A 150 3.56 -14.99 13.04
N SER A 151 3.92 -14.90 11.75
CA SER A 151 3.11 -15.40 10.63
C SER A 151 1.65 -14.89 10.61
N SER A 152 1.39 -13.66 11.07
CA SER A 152 0.05 -13.06 11.13
C SER A 152 -0.35 -12.30 9.86
N VAL A 153 0.61 -11.74 9.10
CA VAL A 153 0.34 -10.90 7.92
C VAL A 153 0.66 -11.61 6.60
N ASP A 154 -0.09 -11.25 5.56
CA ASP A 154 0.07 -11.77 4.19
C ASP A 154 1.05 -10.91 3.36
N VAL A 155 1.20 -9.64 3.73
CA VAL A 155 2.05 -8.65 3.06
C VAL A 155 2.79 -7.79 4.09
N ALA A 156 4.08 -7.54 3.89
CA ALA A 156 4.86 -6.52 4.60
C ALA A 156 5.42 -5.50 3.60
N ILE A 157 5.45 -4.23 3.99
CA ILE A 157 5.86 -3.10 3.14
C ILE A 157 6.93 -2.28 3.85
N PHE A 158 8.00 -1.94 3.13
CA PHE A 158 8.90 -0.83 3.44
C PHE A 158 8.86 0.18 2.30
N CYS A 159 8.38 1.39 2.56
CA CYS A 159 8.23 2.43 1.54
C CYS A 159 9.09 3.65 1.90
N LEU A 160 10.33 3.66 1.42
CA LEU A 160 11.39 4.63 1.75
C LEU A 160 11.77 4.64 3.24
N SER A 161 11.53 3.54 3.96
CA SER A 161 11.61 3.44 5.41
C SER A 161 12.81 2.64 5.95
N LEU A 162 13.67 2.05 5.11
CA LEU A 162 14.90 1.35 5.55
C LEU A 162 16.01 2.37 5.88
N MET A 163 15.71 3.37 6.69
CA MET A 163 16.59 4.53 6.96
C MET A 163 17.56 4.33 8.13
N GLY A 164 17.25 3.42 9.07
CA GLY A 164 18.13 3.11 10.21
C GLY A 164 19.35 2.29 9.80
N THR A 165 20.47 2.45 10.52
CA THR A 165 21.67 1.63 10.34
C THR A 165 21.44 0.17 10.73
N ASN A 166 20.48 -0.10 11.61
CA ASN A 166 20.01 -1.44 11.97
C ASN A 166 18.92 -1.97 11.04
N PHE A 167 18.80 -1.52 9.79
CA PHE A 167 17.77 -2.01 8.86
C PHE A 167 17.64 -3.55 8.72
N PRO A 168 18.70 -4.38 8.91
CA PRO A 168 18.54 -5.82 8.95
C PRO A 168 17.54 -6.32 10.00
N SER A 169 17.43 -5.67 11.17
CA SER A 169 16.48 -6.08 12.21
C SER A 169 15.03 -5.80 11.78
N TYR A 170 14.76 -4.74 11.03
CA TYR A 170 13.43 -4.49 10.46
C TYR A 170 13.04 -5.58 9.45
N LEU A 171 13.99 -6.02 8.61
CA LEU A 171 13.76 -7.09 7.63
C LEU A 171 13.59 -8.46 8.31
N GLN A 172 14.34 -8.74 9.39
CA GLN A 172 14.17 -9.92 10.24
C GLN A 172 12.78 -9.94 10.89
N GLU A 173 12.32 -8.79 11.38
CA GLU A 173 10.98 -8.63 11.96
C GLU A 173 9.87 -8.80 10.92
N ALA A 174 10.02 -8.22 9.73
CA ALA A 174 9.12 -8.48 8.60
C ALA A 174 9.09 -9.96 8.22
N ASN A 175 10.21 -10.68 8.31
CA ASN A 175 10.22 -12.13 8.16
C ASN A 175 9.43 -12.82 9.29
N ARG A 176 9.60 -12.44 10.57
CA ARG A 176 8.85 -13.02 11.69
C ARG A 176 7.34 -12.91 11.49
N VAL A 177 6.84 -11.72 11.17
CA VAL A 177 5.38 -11.46 11.07
C VAL A 177 4.76 -12.01 9.78
N LEU A 178 5.53 -12.17 8.70
CA LEU A 178 5.01 -12.69 7.43
C LEU A 178 4.67 -14.19 7.49
N LYS A 179 3.49 -14.54 6.96
CA LYS A 179 3.12 -15.92 6.65
C LYS A 179 4.10 -16.57 5.68
N PRO A 180 4.31 -17.90 5.76
CA PRO A 180 4.93 -18.67 4.67
C PRO A 180 4.26 -18.31 3.33
N SER A 181 5.05 -18.21 2.26
CA SER A 181 4.56 -17.80 0.93
C SER A 181 3.98 -16.38 0.80
N GLY A 182 4.01 -15.56 1.87
CA GLY A 182 3.58 -14.15 1.88
C GLY A 182 4.56 -13.18 1.19
N TRP A 183 4.14 -11.94 0.99
CA TRP A 183 4.86 -10.94 0.19
C TRP A 183 5.63 -9.92 1.03
N LEU A 184 6.84 -9.59 0.61
CA LEU A 184 7.63 -8.45 1.10
C LEU A 184 7.85 -7.48 -0.06
N LEU A 185 7.33 -6.26 0.07
CA LEU A 185 7.53 -5.17 -0.89
C LEU A 185 8.49 -4.15 -0.29
N ILE A 186 9.54 -3.82 -1.03
CA ILE A 186 10.50 -2.77 -0.64
C ILE A 186 10.55 -1.75 -1.77
N ALA A 187 10.36 -0.47 -1.44
CA ALA A 187 10.69 0.66 -2.30
C ALA A 187 11.75 1.51 -1.62
N GLU A 188 12.87 1.78 -2.28
CA GLU A 188 13.97 2.58 -1.74
C GLU A 188 14.54 3.56 -2.77
N VAL A 189 15.08 4.69 -2.29
CA VAL A 189 15.61 5.76 -3.16
C VAL A 189 16.80 5.23 -3.95
N ARG A 190 16.81 5.40 -5.28
CA ARG A 190 17.78 4.76 -6.19
C ARG A 190 19.23 5.05 -5.82
N SER A 191 19.55 6.28 -5.39
CA SER A 191 20.90 6.67 -4.96
C SER A 191 21.40 6.02 -3.66
N ARG A 192 20.53 5.29 -2.93
CA ARG A 192 20.93 4.42 -1.80
C ARG A 192 21.38 3.04 -2.26
N LEU A 193 20.98 2.65 -3.46
CA LEU A 193 21.18 1.38 -4.15
C LEU A 193 21.88 1.63 -5.50
N ASP A 194 22.91 2.48 -5.50
CA ASP A 194 23.71 2.78 -6.68
C ASP A 194 25.21 2.84 -6.30
N PRO A 195 26.00 1.79 -6.60
CA PRO A 195 27.42 1.73 -6.29
C PRO A 195 28.23 2.89 -6.88
N ASN A 196 27.82 3.42 -8.04
CA ASN A 196 28.49 4.56 -8.69
C ASN A 196 28.40 5.85 -7.88
N THR A 197 27.49 5.91 -6.89
CA THR A 197 27.38 7.02 -5.96
C THR A 197 27.82 6.67 -4.53
N GLY A 198 28.36 5.48 -4.29
CA GLY A 198 28.65 4.95 -2.96
C GLY A 198 27.40 4.46 -2.21
N GLY A 199 26.35 4.05 -2.95
CA GLY A 199 25.24 3.28 -2.41
C GLY A 199 25.53 1.77 -2.40
N ALA A 200 24.60 1.00 -1.85
CA ALA A 200 24.62 -0.45 -1.94
C ALA A 200 24.43 -0.92 -3.39
N ASP A 201 24.86 -2.16 -3.67
CA ASP A 201 24.58 -2.86 -4.92
C ASP A 201 23.16 -3.48 -4.84
N PRO A 202 22.24 -3.19 -5.80
CA PRO A 202 20.87 -3.73 -5.80
C PRO A 202 20.78 -5.26 -5.74
N ASP A 203 21.75 -5.94 -6.34
CA ASP A 203 21.71 -7.38 -6.51
C ASP A 203 22.35 -8.06 -5.28
N LYS A 204 23.40 -7.47 -4.68
CA LYS A 204 23.87 -7.88 -3.34
C LYS A 204 22.82 -7.62 -2.24
N PHE A 205 22.08 -6.53 -2.34
CA PHE A 205 20.95 -6.24 -1.44
C PHE A 205 19.84 -7.30 -1.59
N SER A 206 19.53 -7.68 -2.83
CA SER A 206 18.57 -8.75 -3.13
C SER A 206 19.04 -10.13 -2.66
N GLU A 207 20.34 -10.41 -2.74
CA GLU A 207 20.94 -11.65 -2.26
C GLU A 207 20.94 -11.73 -0.72
N ALA A 208 21.30 -10.66 -0.01
CA ALA A 208 21.19 -10.61 1.47
C ALA A 208 19.75 -10.86 1.95
N ILE A 209 18.75 -10.28 1.28
CA ILE A 209 17.33 -10.56 1.55
C ILE A 209 16.97 -12.02 1.18
N SER A 210 17.58 -12.59 0.14
CA SER A 210 17.36 -13.98 -0.25
C SER A 210 17.92 -14.97 0.78
N GLN A 211 19.06 -14.66 1.40
CA GLN A 211 19.67 -15.38 2.52
C GLN A 211 18.87 -15.26 3.83
N LEU A 212 18.16 -14.14 4.01
CA LEU A 212 17.19 -13.95 5.09
C LEU A 212 15.92 -14.82 4.93
N GLY A 213 15.77 -15.55 3.82
CA GLY A 213 14.69 -16.52 3.63
C GLY A 213 13.59 -16.07 2.67
N PHE A 214 13.87 -15.13 1.79
CA PHE A 214 12.97 -14.71 0.70
C PHE A 214 13.44 -15.20 -0.67
N ASN A 215 12.56 -15.17 -1.66
CA ASN A 215 12.88 -15.26 -3.08
C ASN A 215 12.56 -13.90 -3.73
N LEU A 216 13.48 -13.34 -4.52
CA LEU A 216 13.15 -12.21 -5.41
C LEU A 216 12.20 -12.72 -6.52
N ILE A 217 11.07 -12.05 -6.70
CA ILE A 217 10.08 -12.34 -7.76
C ILE A 217 10.23 -11.35 -8.90
N SER A 218 10.42 -10.06 -8.59
CA SER A 218 10.76 -9.04 -9.58
C SER A 218 11.43 -7.81 -8.95
N LYS A 219 12.21 -7.11 -9.77
CA LYS A 219 12.86 -5.83 -9.47
C LYS A 219 12.42 -4.83 -10.55
N ASP A 220 11.97 -3.64 -10.17
CA ASP A 220 11.57 -2.58 -11.11
C ASP A 220 12.41 -1.31 -10.90
N GLU A 221 13.31 -1.08 -11.86
CA GLU A 221 14.28 0.02 -11.89
C GLU A 221 13.94 1.08 -12.97
N LYS A 222 12.70 1.05 -13.52
CA LYS A 222 12.24 2.00 -14.55
C LYS A 222 12.09 3.41 -14.02
N ASN A 223 11.76 3.56 -12.72
CA ASN A 223 11.64 4.88 -12.11
C ASN A 223 13.05 5.47 -11.89
N LYS A 224 13.20 6.77 -12.17
CA LYS A 224 14.49 7.47 -12.03
C LYS A 224 14.85 7.75 -10.57
N MET A 225 13.86 7.76 -9.66
CA MET A 225 14.02 8.22 -8.28
C MET A 225 14.11 7.09 -7.25
N PHE A 226 13.45 5.96 -7.51
CA PHE A 226 13.39 4.81 -6.59
C PHE A 226 13.43 3.48 -7.35
N VAL A 227 13.77 2.41 -6.63
CA VAL A 227 13.69 1.02 -7.10
C VAL A 227 12.66 0.28 -6.27
N LEU A 228 11.85 -0.56 -6.92
CA LEU A 228 10.92 -1.49 -6.27
C LEU A 228 11.48 -2.92 -6.31
N PHE A 229 11.34 -3.64 -5.21
CA PHE A 229 11.61 -5.07 -5.12
C PHE A 229 10.38 -5.79 -4.60
N TYR A 230 10.01 -6.88 -5.25
CA TYR A 230 8.91 -7.75 -4.87
C TYR A 230 9.48 -9.11 -4.48
N PHE A 231 9.43 -9.42 -3.19
CA PHE A 231 9.92 -10.67 -2.62
C PHE A 231 8.77 -11.55 -2.13
N ARG A 232 8.98 -12.86 -2.11
CA ARG A 232 8.06 -13.84 -1.50
C ARG A 232 8.80 -14.66 -0.44
N LYS A 233 8.24 -14.80 0.76
CA LYS A 233 8.84 -15.57 1.86
C LYS A 233 8.87 -17.07 1.51
N LYS A 234 10.05 -17.71 1.61
CA LYS A 234 10.22 -19.15 1.38
C LYS A 234 9.41 -19.95 2.40
N GLU A 235 8.71 -21.00 1.95
CA GLU A 235 7.81 -21.78 2.83
C GLU A 235 8.54 -22.60 3.89
N LYS A 236 9.72 -23.10 3.52
CA LYS A 236 10.69 -23.73 4.43
C LYS A 236 12.04 -23.06 4.18
N SER A 237 12.61 -22.45 5.21
CA SER A 237 13.89 -21.74 5.11
C SER A 237 14.75 -22.01 6.33
N LYS A 238 16.02 -22.32 6.08
CA LYS A 238 17.09 -22.08 7.05
C LYS A 238 17.61 -20.68 6.77
N VAL A 239 17.27 -19.72 7.63
CA VAL A 239 17.86 -18.37 7.58
C VAL A 239 19.36 -18.48 7.78
N ALA A 240 20.16 -17.80 6.95
CA ALA A 240 21.61 -17.78 7.12
C ALA A 240 21.97 -17.09 8.44
N LYS A 241 22.83 -17.72 9.25
CA LYS A 241 23.21 -17.21 10.59
C LYS A 241 23.98 -15.88 10.51
N ASN A 242 24.86 -15.77 9.53
CA ASN A 242 25.69 -14.60 9.27
C ASN A 242 25.38 -14.14 7.85
N ILE A 243 24.65 -13.03 7.70
CA ILE A 243 24.36 -12.39 6.41
C ILE A 243 25.21 -11.13 6.32
N GLU A 244 25.95 -10.96 5.22
CA GLU A 244 26.70 -9.73 4.95
C GLU A 244 25.73 -8.68 4.38
N TRP A 245 25.36 -7.69 5.21
CA TRP A 245 24.39 -6.67 4.82
C TRP A 245 25.06 -5.46 4.15
N PRO A 246 24.80 -5.20 2.85
CA PRO A 246 25.37 -4.05 2.17
C PRO A 246 24.81 -2.74 2.74
N GLN A 247 25.69 -1.77 2.97
CA GLN A 247 25.32 -0.52 3.64
C GLN A 247 24.52 0.41 2.70
N LEU A 248 23.24 0.65 3.05
CA LEU A 248 22.39 1.60 2.34
C LEU A 248 22.83 3.03 2.68
N LYS A 249 23.42 3.73 1.70
CA LYS A 249 23.81 5.15 1.83
C LYS A 249 22.67 6.00 2.41
N PRO A 250 22.93 6.96 3.33
CA PRO A 250 21.87 7.76 3.96
C PRO A 250 21.03 8.54 2.94
N CYS A 251 19.71 8.62 3.17
CA CYS A 251 18.84 9.48 2.36
C CYS A 251 19.00 10.95 2.75
N LEU A 252 19.88 11.65 2.05
CA LEU A 252 20.13 13.08 2.25
C LEU A 252 19.13 13.93 1.47
N TYR A 253 18.05 14.35 2.13
CA TYR A 253 17.12 15.37 1.61
C TYR A 253 17.85 16.72 1.49
N LYS A 254 18.41 17.00 0.31
CA LYS A 254 19.09 18.27 0.03
C LYS A 254 18.06 19.38 -0.10
N ARG A 255 18.21 20.42 0.73
CA ARG A 255 17.65 21.74 0.40
C ARG A 255 18.27 22.24 -0.90
N ARG A 256 17.47 22.96 -1.68
CA ARG A 256 17.95 23.90 -2.69
C ARG A 256 17.94 25.31 -2.10
#